data_AF-A0A1G9VY79-F1
#
_entry.id   AF-A0A1G9VY79-F1
#
_cell.length_a   1.000
_cell.length_b   1.000
_cell.length_c   1.000
_cell.angle_alpha   90.00
_cell.angle_beta   90.00
_cell.angle_gamma   90.00
#
_symmetry.space_group_name_H-M   'P 1'
#
loop_
_entity.id
_entity.type
_entity.pdbx_description
1 polymer ?
#
loop_
_entity_poly.entity_id
_entity_poly.type
_entity_poly.pdbx_seq_one_letter_code
_entity_poly.pdbx_strand_id
1 'polypeptide(L)'
;MPETPESEEPRETMTIPKLAERVGRSRTLIHRLATNPDEGWPAPTFRPGSSRPEYSVAWFDAYWAKRQAGIRQGKRTDLEPPADEA
;
A
#
# COMPACT_ATOMS: atom_id res chain seq x y z
N MET A 1 31.79 -22.71 1.81
CA MET A 1 30.39 -22.80 2.25
C MET A 1 29.61 -21.79 1.41
N PRO A 2 28.44 -22.16 0.88
CA PRO A 2 27.79 -21.40 -0.19
C PRO A 2 27.36 -20.01 0.30
N GLU A 3 27.46 -19.07 -0.63
CA GLU A 3 27.12 -17.65 -0.53
C GLU A 3 25.66 -17.51 -0.09
N THR A 4 25.41 -16.84 1.04
CA THR A 4 24.07 -16.33 1.35
C THR A 4 23.72 -15.34 0.27
N PRO A 5 22.69 -15.58 -0.57
CA PRO A 5 22.34 -14.61 -1.58
C PRO A 5 21.92 -13.33 -0.86
N GLU A 6 22.68 -12.28 -1.10
CA GLU A 6 22.24 -10.90 -1.04
C GLU A 6 21.04 -10.76 -1.99
N SER A 7 19.88 -11.19 -1.53
CA SER A 7 18.58 -10.87 -2.10
C SER A 7 17.92 -9.99 -1.05
N GLU A 8 17.42 -8.81 -1.36
CA GLU A 8 17.06 -8.17 -2.60
C GLU A 8 16.97 -6.68 -2.20
N GLU A 9 16.80 -5.75 -3.13
CA GLU A 9 16.48 -4.35 -2.80
C GLU A 9 15.54 -4.25 -1.59
N PRO A 10 15.63 -3.23 -0.71
CA PRO A 10 14.75 -3.11 0.44
C PRO A 10 13.31 -2.87 -0.03
N ARG A 11 12.65 -3.96 -0.44
CA ARG A 11 11.21 -4.06 -0.66
C ARG A 11 10.65 -4.00 0.73
N GLU A 12 10.55 -2.77 1.25
CA GLU A 12 10.05 -2.51 2.58
C GLU A 12 8.68 -3.18 2.68
N THR A 13 8.59 -4.22 3.48
CA THR A 13 7.34 -4.91 3.78
C THR A 13 6.84 -4.45 5.14
N MET A 14 5.55 -4.14 5.21
CA MET A 14 4.90 -3.70 6.43
C MET A 14 3.63 -4.51 6.68
N THR A 15 3.31 -4.67 7.96
CA THR A 15 2.04 -5.26 8.37
C THR A 15 0.87 -4.28 8.11
N ILE A 16 -0.33 -4.83 7.93
CA ILE A 16 -1.59 -4.06 7.77
C ILE A 16 -1.73 -2.87 8.75
N PRO A 17 -1.50 -2.99 10.07
CA PRO A 17 -1.60 -1.85 10.98
C PRO A 17 -0.62 -0.73 10.62
N LYS A 18 0.62 -1.05 10.28
CA LYS A 18 1.63 -0.04 9.89
C LYS A 18 1.27 0.66 8.58
N LEU A 19 0.73 -0.08 7.61
CA LEU A 19 0.23 0.50 6.36
C LEU A 19 -0.95 1.46 6.61
N ALA A 20 -1.85 1.09 7.52
CA ALA A 20 -2.99 1.93 7.89
C ALA A 20 -2.55 3.24 8.56
N GLU A 21 -1.59 3.16 9.49
CA GLU A 21 -0.98 4.34 10.12
C GLU A 21 -0.32 5.26 9.08
N ARG A 22 0.39 4.68 8.10
CA ARG A 22 1.08 5.43 7.02
C ARG A 22 0.13 6.31 6.20
N VAL A 23 -1.04 5.79 5.85
CA VAL A 23 -2.05 6.55 5.06
C VAL A 23 -3.06 7.30 5.94
N GLY A 24 -2.88 7.30 7.26
CA GLY A 24 -3.80 7.93 8.21
C GLY A 24 -5.21 7.34 8.18
N ARG A 25 -5.35 6.03 7.92
CA ARG A 25 -6.65 5.34 7.83
C ARG A 25 -6.80 4.29 8.92
N SER A 26 -8.04 3.86 9.14
CA SER A 26 -8.35 2.82 10.12
C SER A 26 -7.78 1.48 9.69
N ARG A 27 -7.12 0.77 10.61
CA ARG A 27 -6.65 -0.62 10.40
C ARG A 27 -7.75 -1.53 9.84
N THR A 28 -8.98 -1.40 10.34
CA THR A 28 -10.14 -2.17 9.88
C THR A 28 -10.44 -1.96 8.40
N LEU A 29 -10.28 -0.72 7.89
CA LEU A 29 -10.48 -0.43 6.48
C LEU A 29 -9.46 -1.22 5.67
N ILE A 30 -8.17 -1.07 5.97
CA ILE A 30 -7.10 -1.74 5.23
C ILE A 30 -7.24 -3.26 5.33
N HIS A 31 -7.63 -3.78 6.50
CA HIS A 31 -7.91 -5.21 6.66
C HIS A 31 -9.06 -5.68 5.77
N ARG A 32 -10.16 -4.92 5.66
CA ARG A 32 -11.27 -5.25 4.75
C ARG A 32 -10.82 -5.28 3.30
N LEU A 33 -9.97 -4.33 2.89
CA LEU A 33 -9.41 -4.30 1.54
C LEU A 33 -8.52 -5.52 1.27
N ALA A 34 -7.67 -5.88 2.24
CA ALA A 34 -6.81 -7.05 2.15
C ALA A 34 -7.58 -8.37 2.06
N THR A 35 -8.75 -8.44 2.71
CA THR A 35 -9.64 -9.62 2.64
C THR A 35 -10.60 -9.59 1.45
N ASN A 36 -10.65 -8.49 0.69
CA ASN A 36 -11.56 -8.35 -0.44
C ASN A 36 -10.89 -8.87 -1.72
N PRO A 37 -11.39 -9.96 -2.33
CA PRO A 37 -10.79 -10.51 -3.55
C PRO A 37 -10.88 -9.56 -4.75
N ASP A 38 -11.86 -8.65 -4.79
CA ASP A 38 -12.04 -7.69 -5.89
C ASP A 38 -10.94 -6.60 -5.92
N GLU A 39 -10.22 -6.42 -4.82
CA GLU A 39 -9.20 -5.37 -4.69
C GLU A 39 -7.84 -5.76 -5.28
N GLY A 40 -7.65 -7.05 -5.62
CA GLY A 40 -6.41 -7.54 -6.22
C GLY A 40 -5.19 -7.42 -5.30
N TRP A 41 -5.38 -7.59 -3.99
CA TRP A 41 -4.27 -7.57 -3.04
C TRP A 41 -3.28 -8.71 -3.32
N PRO A 42 -1.96 -8.45 -3.25
CA PRO A 42 -0.95 -9.47 -3.45
C PRO A 42 -0.98 -10.45 -2.29
N ALA A 43 -0.47 -11.66 -2.53
CA ALA A 43 -0.29 -12.64 -1.46
C ALA A 43 0.60 -12.04 -0.35
N PRO A 44 0.21 -12.19 0.93
CA PRO A 44 1.02 -11.72 2.03
C PRO A 44 2.36 -12.45 2.07
N THR A 45 3.42 -11.70 2.34
CA THR A 45 4.75 -12.24 2.64
C THR A 45 4.85 -12.51 4.13
N PHE A 46 5.39 -13.66 4.51
CA PHE A 46 5.66 -14.00 5.90
C PHE A 46 7.16 -13.99 6.14
N ARG A 47 7.61 -13.21 7.12
CA ARG A 47 9.03 -13.27 7.52
C ARG A 47 9.30 -14.60 8.23
N PRO A 48 10.50 -15.17 8.06
CA PRO A 48 10.92 -16.30 8.87
C PRO A 48 10.86 -15.93 10.36
N GLY A 49 10.10 -16.71 11.14
CA GLY A 49 9.87 -16.45 12.57
C GLY A 49 8.69 -15.52 12.90
N SER A 50 7.94 -15.03 11.91
CA SER A 50 6.74 -14.23 12.13
C SER A 50 5.53 -14.83 11.39
N SER A 51 4.46 -15.11 12.14
CA SER A 51 3.16 -15.49 11.57
C SER A 51 2.35 -14.29 11.07
N ARG A 52 2.90 -13.07 11.14
CA ARG A 52 2.18 -11.86 10.74
C ARG A 52 2.31 -11.64 9.23
N PRO A 53 1.19 -11.45 8.52
CA PRO A 53 1.22 -11.12 7.09
C PRO A 53 1.80 -9.72 6.89
N GLU A 54 2.81 -9.64 6.04
CA GLU A 54 3.42 -8.39 5.58
C GLU A 54 3.15 -8.18 4.10
N TYR A 55 3.06 -6.92 3.69
CA TYR A 55 2.80 -6.52 2.32
C TYR A 55 3.81 -5.46 1.89
N SER A 56 4.15 -5.42 0.61
CA SER A 56 5.05 -4.41 0.06
C SER A 56 4.47 -3.00 0.22
N VAL A 57 5.23 -2.10 0.84
CA VAL A 57 4.88 -0.69 1.00
C VAL A 57 4.79 -0.01 -0.36
N ALA A 58 5.74 -0.27 -1.26
CA ALA A 58 5.74 0.33 -2.61
C ALA A 58 4.50 -0.06 -3.42
N TRP A 59 4.09 -1.34 -3.37
CA TRP A 59 2.85 -1.79 -4.01
C TRP A 59 1.63 -1.11 -3.37
N PHE A 60 1.59 -1.06 -2.03
CA PHE A 60 0.47 -0.48 -1.30
C PHE A 60 0.30 1.02 -1.59
N ASP A 61 1.40 1.79 -1.60
CA ASP A 61 1.37 3.22 -1.93
C ASP A 61 0.86 3.45 -3.37
N ALA A 62 1.30 2.64 -4.34
CA ALA A 62 0.82 2.72 -5.73
C ALA A 62 -0.67 2.33 -5.86
N TYR A 63 -1.10 1.27 -5.19
CA TYR A 63 -2.51 0.86 -5.11
C TYR A 63 -3.37 1.95 -4.46
N TRP A 64 -2.89 2.52 -3.36
CA TRP A 64 -3.61 3.56 -2.63
C TRP A 64 -3.73 4.85 -3.44
N ALA A 65 -2.67 5.26 -4.15
CA ALA A 65 -2.71 6.39 -5.07
C ALA A 65 -3.75 6.18 -6.18
N LYS A 66 -3.78 4.99 -6.81
CA LYS A 66 -4.80 4.63 -7.82
C LYS A 66 -6.21 4.62 -7.24
N ARG A 67 -6.40 4.07 -6.04
CA ARG A 67 -7.69 4.06 -5.35
C ARG A 67 -8.17 5.47 -5.05
N GLN A 68 -7.29 6.35 -4.55
CA GLN A 68 -7.62 7.74 -4.28
C GLN A 68 -7.98 8.50 -5.56
N ALA A 69 -7.29 8.24 -6.67
CA ALA A 69 -7.64 8.79 -7.98
C ALA A 69 -9.05 8.34 -8.43
N GLY A 70 -9.38 7.06 -8.26
CA GLY A 70 -10.72 6.52 -8.56
C GLY A 70 -11.83 7.08 -7.65
N ILE A 71 -11.53 7.31 -6.36
CA ILE A 71 -12.46 7.98 -5.42
C ILE A 71 -12.70 9.44 -5.84
N ARG A 72 -11.65 10.12 -6.34
CA ARG A 72 -11.74 11.51 -6.85
C ARG A 72 -12.63 11.64 -8.08
N GLN A 73 -12.78 10.58 -8.88
CA GLN A 73 -13.63 10.59 -10.07
C GLN A 73 -15.13 10.79 -9.75
N GLY A 74 -15.54 10.69 -8.48
CA GLY A 74 -16.90 10.97 -8.02
C GLY A 74 -17.15 12.36 -7.40
N LYS A 75 -16.15 13.23 -7.20
CA LYS A 75 -16.37 14.57 -6.59
C LYS A 75 -15.39 15.66 -7.10
N ARG A 76 -15.94 16.58 -7.90
CA ARG A 76 -15.52 17.96 -8.25
C ARG A 76 -14.06 18.21 -8.65
N THR A 77 -13.85 18.30 -9.95
CA THR A 77 -12.78 19.00 -10.69
C THR A 77 -12.80 20.53 -10.55
N ASP A 78 -13.30 21.09 -9.45
CA ASP A 78 -13.63 22.53 -9.41
C ASP A 78 -12.62 23.43 -8.67
N LEU A 79 -11.55 22.90 -8.06
CA LEU A 79 -10.56 23.77 -7.38
C LEU A 79 -9.14 23.20 -7.50
N GLU A 80 -8.57 23.30 -8.70
CA GLU A 80 -7.14 23.57 -8.84
C GLU A 80 -7.03 24.95 -9.51
N PRO A 81 -6.57 26.02 -8.83
CA PRO A 81 -6.06 27.15 -9.58
C PRO A 81 -4.84 26.65 -10.38
N PRO A 82 -4.69 27.04 -11.66
CA PRO A 82 -3.55 26.64 -12.45
C PRO A 82 -2.28 27.11 -11.73
N ALA A 83 -1.37 26.17 -11.49
CA ALA A 83 0.00 26.48 -11.09
C ALA A 83 0.74 27.03 -12.32
N ASP A 84 0.39 28.24 -12.72
CA ASP A 84 1.14 29.01 -13.71
C ASP A 84 0.91 30.49 -13.45
N GLU A 85 1.82 31.11 -12.70
CA GLU A 85 2.23 32.51 -12.84
C GLU A 85 3.54 32.69 -12.04
N ALA A 86 4.66 32.65 -12.77
CA ALA A 86 5.96 33.17 -12.38
C ALA A 86 6.46 34.08 -13.51
#